data_AF-A0A7Y4WRV2-F1
#
_entry.id   AF-A0A7Y4WRV2-F1
#
_cell.length_a   1.000
_cell.length_b   1.000
_cell.length_c   1.000
_cell.angle_alpha   90.00
_cell.angle_beta   90.00
_cell.angle_gamma   90.00
#
_symmetry.space_group_name_H-M   'P 1'
#
loop_
_entity.id
_entity.type
_entity.pdbx_description
1 polymer ?
#
loop_
_entity_poly.entity_id
_entity_poly.type
_entity_poly.pdbx_seq_one_letter_code
_entity_poly.pdbx_strand_id
1 'polypeptide(L)'
;MSQSVWRSLLLAGLFAILCHAAAQAQGASDDINCRTAYPAGFTPADKGVFPSPKYPRAALNDWSEGFALLEFTVTAQGEVRDVDVVDAMGAKEFVTTSVKALLAHRFKPAMRGGAPVAQPLHTFQISYMFSDSKPEADHSEFIETFKRARRQLQDNQPDHAIVTLNRMFLWRLNLYEQTLGSYLLALAYVQKQDGESALYHANHAVGEGVSYLDDATRTAARELIVKLLAQTGNVAGALCAINDLPPASRPSFARLDMDLRNALASDSPLVSDGKILKQPLTDQPPTWRRKLMRGKFSFANINGEVASFRLACVATSFDSAVNMETQWTVPEGAGSCFIRVTGAAGATFKFVEER
;
A
#
# COMPACT_ATOMS: atom_id res chain seq x y z
N MET A 1 -1.65 -18.37 58.96
CA MET A 1 -0.30 -18.55 59.57
C MET A 1 0.29 -19.85 59.04
N SER A 2 1.63 -19.90 58.88
CA SER A 2 2.47 -20.98 58.32
C SER A 2 2.59 -20.94 56.79
N GLN A 3 3.64 -20.39 56.16
CA GLN A 3 5.06 -20.80 56.14
C GLN A 3 5.23 -22.27 55.69
N SER A 4 5.73 -22.51 54.47
CA SER A 4 7.15 -22.68 54.09
C SER A 4 7.55 -24.17 54.14
N VAL A 5 7.97 -24.80 53.04
CA VAL A 5 9.35 -24.87 52.52
C VAL A 5 9.91 -26.30 52.66
N TRP A 6 10.18 -26.88 51.49
CA TRP A 6 11.30 -27.77 51.14
C TRP A 6 11.33 -29.24 51.59
N ARG A 7 11.47 -30.11 50.59
CA ARG A 7 12.43 -31.23 50.61
C ARG A 7 12.80 -31.63 49.18
N SER A 8 14.06 -31.35 48.84
CA SER A 8 14.77 -31.83 47.66
C SER A 8 15.03 -33.33 47.76
N LEU A 9 14.86 -34.06 46.66
CA LEU A 9 15.48 -35.38 46.46
C LEU A 9 15.92 -35.48 44.99
N LEU A 10 17.24 -35.47 44.82
CA LEU A 10 17.95 -35.83 43.60
C LEU A 10 17.82 -37.34 43.37
N LEU A 11 17.47 -37.75 42.15
CA LEU A 11 17.85 -39.05 41.61
C LEU A 11 18.09 -38.89 40.11
N ALA A 12 19.36 -39.07 39.73
CA ALA A 12 19.84 -39.14 38.38
C ALA A 12 19.32 -40.40 37.69
N GLY A 13 18.85 -40.27 36.45
CA GLY A 13 18.40 -41.38 35.64
C GLY A 13 18.36 -40.97 34.17
N LEU A 14 19.43 -41.35 33.45
CA LEU A 14 19.54 -41.52 32.00
C LEU A 14 18.25 -41.24 31.19
N PHE A 15 18.19 -40.08 30.54
CA PHE A 15 17.36 -39.91 29.36
C PHE A 15 18.26 -39.74 28.15
N ALA A 16 18.11 -40.68 27.23
CA ALA A 16 18.79 -40.75 25.96
C ALA A 16 18.70 -39.41 25.22
N ILE A 17 19.85 -38.99 24.71
CA ILE A 17 20.00 -37.89 23.77
C ILE A 17 19.28 -38.30 22.49
N LEU A 18 17.98 -38.04 22.41
CA LEU A 18 17.29 -37.89 21.13
C LEU A 18 17.75 -36.55 20.57
N CYS A 19 18.87 -36.62 19.84
CA CYS A 19 19.27 -35.63 18.88
C CYS A 19 18.13 -35.52 17.86
N HIS A 20 17.12 -34.70 18.17
CA HIS A 20 16.28 -34.14 17.13
C HIS A 20 17.25 -33.31 16.30
N ALA A 21 17.65 -33.86 15.17
CA ALA A 21 18.06 -33.04 14.05
C ALA A 21 16.88 -32.10 13.81
N ALA A 22 16.95 -30.91 14.42
CA ALA A 22 16.27 -29.75 13.91
C ALA A 22 16.79 -29.66 12.48
N ALA A 23 16.00 -30.15 11.54
CA ALA A 23 16.12 -29.75 10.16
C ALA A 23 16.01 -28.23 10.23
N GLN A 24 17.16 -27.57 10.21
CA GLN A 24 17.25 -26.15 9.98
C GLN A 24 16.53 -25.96 8.66
N ALA A 25 15.32 -25.42 8.72
CA ALA A 25 14.70 -24.80 7.56
C ALA A 25 15.66 -23.66 7.20
N GLN A 26 16.64 -23.98 6.36
CA GLN A 26 17.41 -23.01 5.62
C GLN A 26 16.39 -22.11 4.97
N GLY A 27 16.42 -20.83 5.36
CA GLY A 27 15.41 -19.85 5.01
C GLY A 27 15.07 -19.92 3.52
N ALA A 28 13.78 -20.09 3.23
CA ALA A 28 13.26 -19.69 1.94
C ALA A 28 13.70 -18.23 1.75
N SER A 29 14.54 -18.00 0.74
CA SER A 29 15.16 -16.70 0.50
C SER A 29 14.11 -15.58 0.47
N ASP A 30 14.47 -14.47 1.11
CA ASP A 30 13.90 -13.12 0.95
C ASP A 30 14.05 -12.61 -0.51
N ASP A 31 13.69 -13.41 -1.51
CA ASP A 31 13.98 -13.17 -2.93
C ASP A 31 13.01 -12.18 -3.59
N ILE A 32 11.94 -11.81 -2.89
CA ILE A 32 10.98 -10.82 -3.39
C ILE A 32 11.39 -9.48 -2.82
N ASN A 33 12.01 -8.66 -3.66
CA ASN A 33 12.35 -7.31 -3.25
C ASN A 33 11.06 -6.50 -3.08
N CYS A 34 10.55 -6.43 -1.86
CA CYS A 34 9.39 -5.62 -1.49
C CYS A 34 9.72 -4.14 -1.36
N ARG A 35 11.01 -3.81 -1.35
CA ARG A 35 11.50 -2.44 -1.39
C ARG A 35 11.79 -2.02 -2.83
N THR A 36 12.07 -0.74 -3.02
CA THR A 36 12.55 -0.22 -4.30
C THR A 36 13.98 -0.71 -4.54
N ALA A 37 14.18 -1.48 -5.60
CA ALA A 37 15.48 -1.95 -6.06
C ALA A 37 16.14 -0.89 -6.96
N TYR A 38 17.39 -0.54 -6.67
CA TYR A 38 18.17 0.39 -7.46
C TYR A 38 19.12 -0.36 -8.39
N PRO A 39 19.33 0.09 -9.65
CA PRO A 39 20.32 -0.49 -10.53
C PRO A 39 21.74 -0.40 -9.96
N ALA A 40 22.63 -1.29 -10.41
CA ALA A 40 24.05 -1.23 -10.03
C ALA A 40 24.66 0.13 -10.38
N GLY A 41 25.41 0.71 -9.44
CA GLY A 41 26.04 2.03 -9.61
C GLY A 41 25.07 3.22 -9.58
N PHE A 42 23.82 3.00 -9.16
CA PHE A 42 22.84 4.06 -8.95
C PHE A 42 22.80 4.48 -7.47
N THR A 43 22.97 5.76 -7.20
CA THR A 43 22.75 6.37 -5.87
C THR A 43 21.46 7.17 -5.92
N PRO A 44 20.47 6.88 -5.07
CA PRO A 44 19.20 7.60 -5.08
C PRO A 44 19.36 9.07 -4.72
N ALA A 45 18.42 9.88 -5.21
CA ALA A 45 18.22 11.24 -4.80
C ALA A 45 17.99 11.32 -3.29
N ASP A 46 18.57 12.35 -2.68
CA ASP A 46 18.50 12.57 -1.24
C ASP A 46 17.69 13.84 -0.95
N LYS A 47 16.73 13.72 -0.04
CA LYS A 47 15.85 14.83 0.33
C LYS A 47 16.57 15.91 1.14
N GLY A 48 17.68 15.59 1.82
CA GLY A 48 18.29 16.49 2.78
C GLY A 48 17.29 16.94 3.87
N VAL A 49 17.38 18.20 4.28
CA VAL A 49 16.46 18.79 5.26
C VAL A 49 15.20 19.30 4.54
N PHE A 50 14.13 18.53 4.63
CA PHE A 50 12.83 18.94 4.10
C PHE A 50 12.06 19.76 5.15
N PRO A 51 11.71 21.03 4.88
CA PRO A 51 10.93 21.82 5.81
C PRO A 51 9.49 21.29 5.87
N SER A 52 9.01 20.99 7.07
CA SER A 52 7.62 20.55 7.26
C SER A 52 6.64 21.58 6.70
N PRO A 53 5.64 21.17 5.90
CA PRO A 53 4.64 22.09 5.38
C PRO A 53 3.82 22.68 6.53
N LYS A 54 3.29 23.89 6.32
CA LYS A 54 2.38 24.49 7.30
C LYS A 54 1.11 23.66 7.41
N TYR A 55 0.69 23.38 8.63
CA TYR A 55 -0.60 22.75 8.91
C TYR A 55 -1.74 23.66 8.42
N PRO A 56 -2.66 23.19 7.57
CA PRO A 56 -3.82 23.97 7.16
C PRO A 56 -4.66 24.41 8.37
N ARG A 57 -4.97 25.71 8.48
CA ARG A 57 -5.65 26.28 9.67
C ARG A 57 -7.02 25.63 9.95
N ALA A 58 -7.80 25.33 8.92
CA ALA A 58 -9.10 24.70 9.10
C ALA A 58 -8.97 23.27 9.63
N ALA A 59 -8.02 22.48 9.10
CA ALA A 59 -7.73 21.14 9.60
C ALA A 59 -7.18 21.17 11.04
N LEU A 60 -6.33 22.17 11.35
CA LEU A 60 -5.81 22.38 12.69
C LEU A 60 -6.91 22.68 13.72
N ASN A 61 -7.87 23.53 13.36
CA ASN A 61 -8.98 23.89 14.24
C ASN A 61 -9.94 22.71 14.51
N ASP A 62 -10.14 21.87 13.50
CA ASP A 62 -11.08 20.75 13.55
C ASP A 62 -10.41 19.44 14.04
N TRP A 63 -9.16 19.51 14.54
CA TRP A 63 -8.40 18.32 14.96
C TRP A 63 -8.33 17.21 13.88
N SER A 64 -8.33 17.62 12.62
CA SER A 64 -8.28 16.69 11.50
C SER A 64 -6.86 16.27 11.22
N GLU A 65 -6.65 14.98 10.98
CA GLU A 65 -5.35 14.41 10.69
C GLU A 65 -5.37 13.68 9.34
N GLY A 66 -4.20 13.33 8.82
CA GLY A 66 -4.12 12.70 7.52
C GLY A 66 -2.72 12.60 6.97
N PHE A 67 -2.63 12.27 5.69
CA PHE A 67 -1.37 12.23 4.97
C PHE A 67 -1.59 12.46 3.47
N ALA A 68 -0.52 12.81 2.79
CA ALA A 68 -0.42 12.72 1.33
C ALA A 68 0.83 11.91 0.97
N LEU A 69 0.64 10.82 0.23
CA LEU A 69 1.70 10.02 -0.37
C LEU A 69 1.84 10.45 -1.83
N LEU A 70 2.99 11.04 -2.14
CA LEU A 70 3.29 11.58 -3.46
C LEU A 70 4.35 10.74 -4.16
N GLU A 71 4.18 10.52 -5.46
CA GLU A 71 5.23 10.04 -6.36
C GLU A 71 5.64 11.19 -7.28
N PHE A 72 6.93 11.33 -7.56
CA PHE A 72 7.43 12.40 -8.41
C PHE A 72 8.78 12.05 -9.01
N THR A 73 9.22 12.89 -9.94
CA THR A 73 10.55 12.85 -10.54
C THR A 73 11.45 13.89 -9.88
N VAL A 74 12.63 13.49 -9.40
CA VAL A 74 13.73 14.41 -9.08
C VAL A 74 14.58 14.56 -10.33
N THR A 75 14.76 15.78 -10.85
CA THR A 75 15.58 16.03 -12.04
C THR A 75 17.08 15.93 -11.73
N ALA A 76 17.93 15.90 -12.76
CA ALA A 76 19.39 15.95 -12.58
C ALA A 76 19.88 17.24 -11.90
N GLN A 77 19.05 18.28 -11.84
CA GLN A 77 19.31 19.55 -11.15
C GLN A 77 18.71 19.56 -9.73
N GLY A 78 18.08 18.47 -9.29
CA GLY A 78 17.45 18.38 -7.97
C GLY A 78 16.06 19.04 -7.88
N GLU A 79 15.44 19.39 -9.02
CA GLU A 79 14.08 19.94 -9.04
C GLU A 79 13.04 18.84 -8.98
N VAL A 80 11.85 19.15 -8.49
CA VAL A 80 10.70 18.23 -8.52
C VAL A 80 9.84 18.47 -9.75
N ARG A 81 9.47 17.39 -10.45
CA ARG A 81 8.55 17.36 -11.60
C ARG A 81 7.60 16.17 -11.51
N ASP A 82 6.57 16.16 -12.34
CA ASP A 82 5.64 15.03 -12.53
C ASP A 82 5.02 14.49 -11.23
N VAL A 83 4.54 15.40 -10.37
CA VAL A 83 3.98 15.02 -9.07
C VAL A 83 2.62 14.35 -9.23
N ASP A 84 2.51 13.13 -8.75
CA ASP A 84 1.32 12.28 -8.76
C ASP A 84 0.90 11.98 -7.31
N VAL A 85 -0.40 12.05 -7.04
CA VAL A 85 -0.97 11.72 -5.73
C VAL A 85 -1.29 10.23 -5.74
N VAL A 86 -0.36 9.43 -5.21
CA VAL A 86 -0.50 7.97 -5.13
C VAL A 86 -1.60 7.60 -4.16
N ASP A 87 -1.58 8.24 -3.00
CA ASP A 87 -2.58 8.04 -1.97
C ASP A 87 -2.71 9.26 -1.06
N ALA A 88 -3.87 9.43 -0.44
CA ALA A 88 -4.12 10.49 0.51
C ALA A 88 -5.29 10.15 1.44
N MET A 89 -5.23 10.67 2.65
CA MET A 89 -6.27 10.56 3.67
C MET A 89 -6.40 11.89 4.41
N GLY A 90 -7.61 12.23 4.83
CA GLY A 90 -7.94 13.46 5.56
C GLY A 90 -8.40 14.61 4.68
N ALA A 91 -8.05 15.83 5.08
CA ALA A 91 -8.48 17.04 4.39
C ALA A 91 -7.79 17.21 3.01
N LYS A 92 -8.54 17.68 1.99
CA LYS A 92 -8.00 17.97 0.63
C LYS A 92 -6.82 18.96 0.69
N GLU A 93 -6.83 19.86 1.67
CA GLU A 93 -5.79 20.83 1.90
C GLU A 93 -4.42 20.16 2.15
N PHE A 94 -4.37 18.98 2.80
CA PHE A 94 -3.12 18.24 3.02
C PHE A 94 -2.43 17.87 1.72
N VAL A 95 -3.18 17.44 0.70
CA VAL A 95 -2.62 17.16 -0.63
C VAL A 95 -2.04 18.45 -1.22
N THR A 96 -2.82 19.53 -1.23
CA THR A 96 -2.39 20.79 -1.85
C THR A 96 -1.17 21.42 -1.16
N THR A 97 -1.09 21.37 0.17
CA THR A 97 0.06 21.89 0.93
C THR A 97 1.30 21.01 0.77
N SER A 98 1.13 19.69 0.73
CA SER A 98 2.20 18.73 0.47
C SER A 98 2.81 18.91 -0.91
N VAL A 99 1.97 18.98 -1.96
CA VAL A 99 2.43 19.21 -3.34
C VAL A 99 3.17 20.55 -3.46
N LYS A 100 2.63 21.62 -2.87
CA LYS A 100 3.28 22.93 -2.89
C LYS A 100 4.65 22.93 -2.20
N ALA A 101 4.76 22.28 -1.04
CA ALA A 101 6.02 22.19 -0.32
C ALA A 101 7.06 21.37 -1.09
N LEU A 102 6.62 20.27 -1.72
CA LEU A 102 7.46 19.41 -2.54
C LEU A 102 8.01 20.16 -3.76
N LEU A 103 7.17 20.88 -4.50
CA LEU A 103 7.59 21.66 -5.67
C LEU A 103 8.56 22.82 -5.32
N ALA A 104 8.46 23.35 -4.10
CA ALA A 104 9.36 24.38 -3.60
C ALA A 104 10.70 23.82 -3.12
N HIS A 105 10.79 22.51 -2.84
CA HIS A 105 11.99 21.87 -2.32
C HIS A 105 13.04 21.63 -3.42
N ARG A 106 14.30 21.53 -3.00
CA ARG A 106 15.42 21.12 -3.87
C ARG A 106 16.10 19.91 -3.26
N PHE A 107 16.10 18.82 -4.01
CA PHE A 107 16.72 17.55 -3.64
C PHE A 107 18.19 17.54 -4.09
N LYS A 108 19.00 16.70 -3.47
CA LYS A 108 20.25 16.26 -4.12
C LYS A 108 19.85 15.25 -5.21
N PRO A 109 20.28 15.43 -6.46
CA PRO A 109 19.88 14.54 -7.55
C PRO A 109 20.42 13.13 -7.32
N ALA A 110 19.80 12.16 -7.97
CA ALA A 110 20.37 10.82 -8.06
C ALA A 110 21.67 10.85 -8.87
N MET A 111 22.56 9.89 -8.61
CA MET A 111 23.84 9.77 -9.31
C MET A 111 23.93 8.41 -10.00
N ARG A 112 24.46 8.38 -11.22
CA ARG A 112 24.80 7.14 -11.93
C ARG A 112 26.17 7.29 -12.58
N GLY A 113 27.12 6.42 -12.23
CA GLY A 113 28.48 6.51 -12.75
C GLY A 113 29.18 7.85 -12.47
N GLY A 114 28.84 8.49 -11.33
CA GLY A 114 29.39 9.80 -10.96
C GLY A 114 28.72 11.01 -11.61
N ALA A 115 27.77 10.83 -12.52
CA ALA A 115 27.02 11.91 -13.14
C ALA A 115 25.61 12.05 -12.51
N PRO A 116 25.10 13.28 -12.31
CA PRO A 116 23.74 13.49 -11.85
C PRO A 116 22.73 13.06 -12.92
N VAL A 117 21.69 12.35 -12.51
CA VAL A 117 20.63 11.84 -13.38
C VAL A 117 19.27 12.14 -12.77
N ALA A 118 18.24 12.17 -13.62
CA ALA A 118 16.87 12.21 -13.13
C ALA A 118 16.50 10.86 -12.50
N GLN A 119 15.74 10.92 -11.40
CA GLN A 119 15.13 9.76 -10.76
C GLN A 119 13.60 9.94 -10.79
N PRO A 120 12.90 9.22 -11.69
CA PRO A 120 11.47 8.97 -11.56
C PRO A 120 11.19 8.06 -10.35
N LEU A 121 9.91 7.83 -10.06
CA LEU A 121 9.49 6.87 -9.04
C LEU A 121 10.05 7.20 -7.63
N HIS A 122 10.27 8.48 -7.32
CA HIS A 122 10.58 8.88 -5.96
C HIS A 122 9.28 9.05 -5.19
N THR A 123 9.13 8.37 -4.05
CA THR A 123 7.93 8.47 -3.21
C THR A 123 8.23 9.21 -1.91
N PHE A 124 7.31 10.07 -1.48
CA PHE A 124 7.43 10.76 -0.20
C PHE A 124 6.05 10.95 0.45
N GLN A 125 5.90 10.42 1.65
CA GLN A 125 4.72 10.65 2.48
C GLN A 125 4.95 11.84 3.41
N ILE A 126 3.98 12.76 3.41
CA ILE A 126 3.91 13.85 4.38
C ILE A 126 2.67 13.61 5.24
N SER A 127 2.88 13.42 6.53
CA SER A 127 1.82 13.17 7.51
C SER A 127 1.50 14.42 8.32
N TYR A 128 0.22 14.66 8.55
CA TYR A 128 -0.35 15.73 9.35
C TYR A 128 -1.03 15.09 10.57
N MET A 129 -0.37 15.12 11.71
CA MET A 129 -0.84 14.50 12.94
C MET A 129 -0.46 15.36 14.16
N PHE A 130 -1.24 15.25 15.22
CA PHE A 130 -0.95 15.91 16.49
C PHE A 130 -0.01 15.06 17.34
N SER A 131 0.89 15.69 18.08
CA SER A 131 1.84 14.96 18.94
C SER A 131 1.16 14.21 20.09
N ASP A 132 -0.02 14.66 20.48
CA ASP A 132 -0.88 14.11 21.53
C ASP A 132 -2.10 13.37 20.97
N SER A 133 -2.06 12.99 19.68
CA SER A 133 -3.10 12.17 19.06
C SER A 133 -3.26 10.83 19.78
N LYS A 134 -4.51 10.39 19.91
CA LYS A 134 -4.90 9.17 20.63
C LYS A 134 -5.73 8.26 19.72
N PRO A 135 -5.71 6.94 19.96
CA PRO A 135 -6.55 6.00 19.24
C PRO A 135 -7.99 6.03 19.79
N GLU A 136 -8.63 7.19 19.74
CA GLU A 136 -10.01 7.40 20.16
C GLU A 136 -10.81 8.21 19.13
N ALA A 137 -12.12 7.97 19.09
CA ALA A 137 -13.04 8.75 18.27
C ALA A 137 -13.52 9.96 19.06
N ASP A 138 -13.31 11.15 18.52
CA ASP A 138 -13.64 12.42 19.15
C ASP A 138 -14.95 13.02 18.58
N HIS A 139 -15.30 12.66 17.35
CA HIS A 139 -16.47 13.18 16.65
C HIS A 139 -17.71 12.33 16.93
N SER A 140 -18.70 12.91 17.62
CA SER A 140 -19.95 12.23 17.96
C SER A 140 -20.72 11.76 16.71
N GLU A 141 -20.67 12.56 15.65
CA GLU A 141 -21.27 12.30 14.35
C GLU A 141 -20.62 11.10 13.65
N PHE A 142 -19.30 10.95 13.82
CA PHE A 142 -18.57 9.77 13.35
C PHE A 142 -19.06 8.53 14.10
N ILE A 143 -19.09 8.57 15.44
CA ILE A 143 -19.48 7.41 16.27
C ILE A 143 -20.87 6.89 15.87
N GLU A 144 -21.86 7.78 15.74
CA GLU A 144 -23.22 7.38 15.39
C GLU A 144 -23.34 6.87 13.95
N THR A 145 -22.63 7.50 13.01
CA THR A 145 -22.63 7.07 11.61
C THR A 145 -21.91 5.72 11.44
N PHE A 146 -20.82 5.48 12.18
CA PHE A 146 -20.09 4.22 12.18
C PHE A 146 -20.96 3.09 12.74
N LYS A 147 -21.63 3.31 13.88
CA LYS A 147 -22.60 2.36 14.45
C LYS A 147 -23.73 2.02 13.47
N ARG A 148 -24.23 2.99 12.72
CA ARG A 148 -25.26 2.78 11.69
C ARG A 148 -24.73 1.94 10.53
N ALA A 149 -23.58 2.29 9.97
CA ALA A 149 -22.95 1.53 8.89
C ALA A 149 -22.65 0.08 9.29
N ARG A 150 -22.17 -0.13 10.53
CA ARG A 150 -21.89 -1.46 11.06
C ARG A 150 -23.14 -2.32 11.13
N ARG A 151 -24.27 -1.76 11.59
CA ARG A 151 -25.57 -2.45 11.59
C ARG A 151 -26.01 -2.81 10.18
N GLN A 152 -25.90 -1.87 9.24
CA GLN A 152 -26.23 -2.13 7.83
C GLN A 152 -25.42 -3.31 7.25
N LEU A 153 -24.14 -3.42 7.59
CA LEU A 153 -23.33 -4.58 7.16
C LEU A 153 -23.71 -5.89 7.86
N GLN A 154 -24.08 -5.84 9.14
CA GLN A 154 -24.60 -6.99 9.87
C GLN A 154 -25.92 -7.48 9.28
N ASP A 155 -26.74 -6.55 8.78
CA ASP A 155 -28.02 -6.82 8.12
C ASP A 155 -27.85 -7.16 6.62
N ASN A 156 -26.62 -7.40 6.15
CA ASN A 156 -26.28 -7.72 4.76
C ASN A 156 -26.72 -6.64 3.74
N GLN A 157 -26.57 -5.36 4.11
CA GLN A 157 -26.88 -4.18 3.28
C GLN A 157 -25.61 -3.36 2.96
N PRO A 158 -24.66 -3.90 2.17
CA PRO A 158 -23.40 -3.24 1.92
C PRO A 158 -23.53 -1.92 1.16
N ASP A 159 -24.50 -1.79 0.24
CA ASP A 159 -24.72 -0.54 -0.50
C ASP A 159 -25.13 0.62 0.43
N HIS A 160 -26.01 0.34 1.41
CA HIS A 160 -26.41 1.33 2.40
C HIS A 160 -25.24 1.72 3.31
N ALA A 161 -24.40 0.74 3.69
CA ALA A 161 -23.20 0.99 4.48
C ALA A 161 -22.19 1.86 3.72
N ILE A 162 -21.92 1.58 2.44
CA ILE A 162 -21.01 2.35 1.59
C ILE A 162 -21.48 3.80 1.47
N VAL A 163 -22.76 4.03 1.16
CA VAL A 163 -23.33 5.38 1.10
C VAL A 163 -23.20 6.11 2.45
N THR A 164 -23.44 5.39 3.54
CA THR A 164 -23.34 5.93 4.90
C THR A 164 -21.90 6.33 5.25
N LEU A 165 -20.92 5.47 4.94
CA LEU A 165 -19.51 5.65 5.25
C LEU A 165 -18.86 6.73 4.37
N ASN A 166 -19.15 6.76 3.07
CA ASN A 166 -18.59 7.77 2.15
C ASN A 166 -18.94 9.20 2.55
N ARG A 167 -20.07 9.43 3.22
CA ARG A 167 -20.44 10.74 3.76
C ARG A 167 -19.50 11.19 4.90
N MET A 168 -18.93 10.25 5.65
CA MET A 168 -18.05 10.57 6.79
C MET A 168 -16.71 11.12 6.32
N PHE A 169 -16.21 10.65 5.17
CA PHE A 169 -14.95 11.12 4.57
C PHE A 169 -15.06 12.54 3.98
N LEU A 170 -16.25 13.15 4.01
CA LEU A 170 -16.43 14.58 3.74
C LEU A 170 -16.14 15.45 4.98
N TRP A 171 -15.99 14.82 6.15
CA TRP A 171 -15.72 15.50 7.41
C TRP A 171 -14.22 15.55 7.71
N ARG A 172 -13.87 16.45 8.62
CA ARG A 172 -12.51 16.69 9.10
C ARG A 172 -12.22 15.78 10.29
N LEU A 173 -11.94 14.51 9.99
CA LEU A 173 -11.75 13.44 10.99
C LEU A 173 -10.29 13.32 11.45
N ASN A 174 -10.09 12.73 12.63
CA ASN A 174 -8.76 12.30 13.09
C ASN A 174 -8.33 10.99 12.38
N LEU A 175 -7.07 10.55 12.52
CA LEU A 175 -6.60 9.35 11.82
C LEU A 175 -7.27 8.06 12.33
N TYR A 176 -7.65 8.02 13.61
CA TYR A 176 -8.35 6.88 14.21
C TYR A 176 -9.69 6.61 13.54
N GLU A 177 -10.49 7.66 13.42
CA GLU A 177 -11.81 7.58 12.80
C GLU A 177 -11.71 7.21 11.32
N GLN A 178 -10.74 7.77 10.59
CA GLN A 178 -10.53 7.46 9.18
C GLN A 178 -10.11 6.02 8.96
N THR A 179 -9.17 5.50 9.76
CA THR A 179 -8.74 4.09 9.67
C THR A 179 -9.87 3.11 9.99
N LEU A 180 -10.68 3.39 11.02
CA LEU A 180 -11.86 2.58 11.35
C LEU A 180 -12.92 2.62 10.24
N GLY A 181 -13.26 3.82 9.76
CA GLY A 181 -14.22 3.99 8.67
C GLY A 181 -13.77 3.27 7.41
N SER A 182 -12.49 3.34 7.08
CA SER A 182 -11.88 2.66 5.94
C SER A 182 -11.90 1.14 6.12
N TYR A 183 -11.62 0.63 7.32
CA TYR A 183 -11.75 -0.81 7.56
C TYR A 183 -13.18 -1.31 7.30
N LEU A 184 -14.18 -0.56 7.76
CA LEU A 184 -15.58 -0.92 7.57
C LEU A 184 -16.01 -0.81 6.09
N LEU A 185 -15.49 0.17 5.34
CA LEU A 185 -15.67 0.25 3.88
C LEU A 185 -15.04 -0.95 3.18
N ALA A 186 -13.84 -1.37 3.59
CA ALA A 186 -13.18 -2.53 3.02
C ALA A 186 -14.07 -3.79 3.15
N LEU A 187 -14.64 -4.02 4.34
CA LEU A 187 -15.57 -5.12 4.58
C LEU A 187 -16.86 -5.01 3.74
N ALA A 188 -17.38 -3.79 3.56
CA ALA A 188 -18.52 -3.55 2.70
C ALA A 188 -18.24 -3.93 1.23
N TYR A 189 -17.09 -3.52 0.70
CA TYR A 189 -16.70 -3.86 -0.67
C TYR A 189 -16.34 -5.34 -0.85
N VAL A 190 -15.87 -6.02 0.21
CA VAL A 190 -15.74 -7.49 0.21
C VAL A 190 -17.11 -8.15 -0.01
N GLN A 191 -18.17 -7.70 0.67
CA GLN A 191 -19.53 -8.22 0.44
C GLN A 191 -20.04 -7.91 -0.98
N LYS A 192 -19.57 -6.82 -1.59
CA LYS A 192 -19.87 -6.46 -3.00
C LYS A 192 -19.02 -7.21 -4.03
N GLN A 193 -18.05 -8.03 -3.59
CA GLN A 193 -17.07 -8.69 -4.46
C GLN A 193 -16.25 -7.69 -5.30
N ASP A 194 -16.01 -6.49 -4.76
CA ASP A 194 -15.25 -5.42 -5.40
C ASP A 194 -13.83 -5.37 -4.80
N GLY A 195 -12.96 -6.28 -5.26
CA GLY A 195 -11.65 -6.52 -4.65
C GLY A 195 -10.71 -5.31 -4.66
N GLU A 196 -10.67 -4.55 -5.75
CA GLU A 196 -9.79 -3.37 -5.86
C GLU A 196 -10.28 -2.22 -4.95
N SER A 197 -11.60 -1.98 -4.85
CA SER A 197 -12.13 -0.98 -3.90
C SER A 197 -11.96 -1.43 -2.45
N ALA A 198 -12.17 -2.72 -2.17
CA ALA A 198 -11.89 -3.29 -0.85
C ALA A 198 -10.41 -3.14 -0.47
N LEU A 199 -9.50 -3.40 -1.42
CA LEU A 199 -8.05 -3.30 -1.20
C LEU A 199 -7.63 -1.86 -0.91
N TYR A 200 -8.17 -0.89 -1.67
CA TYR A 200 -7.94 0.54 -1.43
C TYR A 200 -8.25 0.92 0.02
N HIS A 201 -9.46 0.59 0.50
CA HIS A 201 -9.88 0.91 1.85
C HIS A 201 -9.18 0.06 2.93
N ALA A 202 -8.79 -1.19 2.63
CA ALA A 202 -8.03 -2.01 3.57
C ALA A 202 -6.62 -1.45 3.80
N ASN A 203 -5.96 -0.92 2.76
CA ASN A 203 -4.67 -0.24 2.91
C ASN A 203 -4.79 1.02 3.79
N HIS A 204 -5.84 1.83 3.60
CA HIS A 204 -6.14 2.98 4.46
C HIS A 204 -6.37 2.60 5.92
N ALA A 205 -6.96 1.44 6.18
CA ALA A 205 -7.21 0.97 7.54
C ALA A 205 -5.92 0.65 8.31
N VAL A 206 -4.92 0.07 7.64
CA VAL A 206 -3.66 -0.32 8.29
C VAL A 206 -2.73 0.89 8.45
N GLY A 207 -2.71 1.79 7.46
CA GLY A 207 -1.87 3.00 7.44
C GLY A 207 -0.36 2.73 7.52
N GLU A 208 0.45 3.78 7.36
CA GLU A 208 1.87 3.76 7.68
C GLU A 208 2.13 4.53 8.99
N GLY A 209 2.66 3.86 10.02
CA GLY A 209 3.10 4.51 11.27
C GLY A 209 2.36 4.08 12.53
N VAL A 210 2.06 5.06 13.41
CA VAL A 210 1.36 4.87 14.69
C VAL A 210 0.05 4.15 14.42
N SER A 211 -0.21 3.07 15.16
CA SER A 211 -1.42 2.35 14.90
C SER A 211 -2.60 2.91 15.67
N TYR A 212 -3.63 3.23 14.90
CA TYR A 212 -4.92 3.66 15.40
C TYR A 212 -5.93 2.50 15.50
N LEU A 213 -5.60 1.30 15.01
CA LEU A 213 -6.42 0.12 15.21
C LEU A 213 -5.84 -0.72 16.35
N ASP A 214 -6.71 -1.35 17.14
CA ASP A 214 -6.27 -2.39 18.07
C ASP A 214 -5.54 -3.52 17.31
N ASP A 215 -4.65 -4.22 18.00
CA ASP A 215 -3.75 -5.18 17.34
C ASP A 215 -4.51 -6.30 16.61
N ALA A 216 -5.68 -6.71 17.12
CA ALA A 216 -6.49 -7.75 16.49
C ALA A 216 -7.13 -7.23 15.19
N THR A 217 -7.76 -6.06 15.23
CA THR A 217 -8.36 -5.44 14.03
C THR A 217 -7.31 -5.12 12.97
N ARG A 218 -6.14 -4.61 13.37
CA ARG A 218 -5.03 -4.36 12.45
C ARG A 218 -4.51 -5.64 11.80
N THR A 219 -4.38 -6.71 12.58
CA THR A 219 -3.96 -8.01 12.04
C THR A 219 -4.98 -8.53 11.05
N ALA A 220 -6.28 -8.48 11.38
CA ALA A 220 -7.35 -8.86 10.47
C ALA A 220 -7.36 -8.03 9.17
N ALA A 221 -7.10 -6.72 9.25
CA ALA A 221 -6.98 -5.86 8.08
C ALA A 221 -5.78 -6.24 7.20
N ARG A 222 -4.60 -6.53 7.78
CA ARG A 222 -3.43 -6.99 7.02
C ARG A 222 -3.65 -8.35 6.35
N GLU A 223 -4.29 -9.27 7.07
CA GLU A 223 -4.68 -10.57 6.51
C GLU A 223 -5.69 -10.43 5.38
N LEU A 224 -6.62 -9.48 5.48
CA LEU A 224 -7.55 -9.13 4.42
C LEU A 224 -6.81 -8.58 3.18
N ILE A 225 -5.84 -7.69 3.36
CA ILE A 225 -5.00 -7.16 2.28
C ILE A 225 -4.32 -8.31 1.50
N VAL A 226 -3.70 -9.27 2.20
CA VAL A 226 -3.08 -10.45 1.54
C VAL A 226 -4.09 -11.19 0.67
N LYS A 227 -5.28 -11.46 1.20
CA LYS A 227 -6.34 -12.18 0.48
C LYS A 227 -6.80 -11.40 -0.75
N LEU A 228 -7.03 -10.10 -0.62
CA LEU A 228 -7.50 -9.24 -1.72
C LEU A 228 -6.44 -9.12 -2.82
N LEU A 229 -5.16 -8.97 -2.46
CA LEU A 229 -4.05 -8.94 -3.42
C LEU A 229 -3.93 -10.24 -4.19
N ALA A 230 -4.04 -11.39 -3.51
CA ALA A 230 -4.03 -12.69 -4.17
C ALA A 230 -5.26 -12.88 -5.08
N GLN A 231 -6.44 -12.47 -4.63
CA GLN A 231 -7.69 -12.56 -5.40
C GLN A 231 -7.66 -11.71 -6.68
N THR A 232 -7.04 -10.53 -6.63
CA THR A 232 -6.88 -9.62 -7.78
C THR A 232 -5.68 -9.98 -8.66
N GLY A 233 -4.99 -11.10 -8.38
CA GLY A 233 -3.81 -11.54 -9.13
C GLY A 233 -2.58 -10.65 -8.94
N ASN A 234 -2.57 -9.75 -7.95
CA ASN A 234 -1.39 -8.96 -7.60
C ASN A 234 -0.38 -9.81 -6.81
N VAL A 235 0.34 -10.68 -7.54
CA VAL A 235 1.33 -11.60 -6.98
C VAL A 235 2.43 -10.86 -6.20
N ALA A 236 2.97 -9.78 -6.78
CA ALA A 236 4.00 -8.95 -6.16
C ALA A 236 3.55 -8.41 -4.80
N GLY A 237 2.38 -7.77 -4.80
CA GLY A 237 1.80 -7.17 -3.61
C GLY A 237 1.46 -8.22 -2.56
N ALA A 238 0.86 -9.35 -2.96
CA ALA A 238 0.45 -10.40 -2.03
C ALA A 238 1.65 -10.98 -1.29
N LEU A 239 2.75 -11.27 -1.99
CA LEU A 239 3.98 -11.78 -1.38
C LEU A 239 4.60 -10.75 -0.43
N CYS A 240 4.58 -9.47 -0.78
CA CYS A 240 5.04 -8.42 0.12
C CYS A 240 4.16 -8.23 1.35
N ALA A 241 2.84 -8.28 1.17
CA ALA A 241 1.90 -8.20 2.28
C ALA A 241 2.06 -9.39 3.24
N ILE A 242 2.38 -10.60 2.75
CA ILE A 242 2.71 -11.76 3.60
C ILE A 242 3.97 -11.49 4.43
N ASN A 243 5.02 -10.91 3.84
CA ASN A 243 6.23 -10.53 4.57
C ASN A 243 5.95 -9.50 5.68
N ASP A 244 4.99 -8.60 5.46
CA ASP A 244 4.61 -7.55 6.41
C ASP A 244 3.61 -8.02 7.49
N LEU A 245 3.13 -9.26 7.42
CA LEU A 245 2.29 -9.86 8.47
C LEU A 245 3.08 -10.05 9.77
N PRO A 246 2.41 -9.91 10.94
CA PRO A 246 2.96 -10.37 12.21
C PRO A 246 3.45 -11.82 12.10
N PRO A 247 4.60 -12.19 12.71
CA PRO A 247 5.14 -13.56 12.61
C PRO A 247 4.14 -14.65 12.98
N ALA A 248 3.24 -14.39 13.93
CA ALA A 248 2.19 -15.32 14.36
C ALA A 248 1.13 -15.61 13.29
N SER A 249 0.86 -14.68 12.37
CA SER A 249 -0.13 -14.84 11.29
C SER A 249 0.45 -15.52 10.05
N ARG A 250 1.76 -15.43 9.80
CA ARG A 250 2.40 -15.96 8.58
C ARG A 250 2.13 -17.45 8.32
N PRO A 251 2.14 -18.36 9.32
CA PRO A 251 1.87 -19.78 9.08
C PRO A 251 0.51 -20.05 8.39
N SER A 252 -0.50 -19.22 8.66
CA SER A 252 -1.83 -19.33 8.03
C SER A 252 -1.82 -19.05 6.52
N PHE A 253 -0.75 -18.42 6.01
CA PHE A 253 -0.57 -18.07 4.60
C PHE A 253 0.53 -18.87 3.91
N ALA A 254 1.18 -19.83 4.59
CA ALA A 254 2.32 -20.56 4.05
C ALA A 254 2.01 -21.27 2.71
N ARG A 255 0.81 -21.84 2.58
CA ARG A 255 0.38 -22.48 1.31
C ARG A 255 0.24 -21.45 0.18
N LEU A 256 -0.40 -20.32 0.48
CA LEU A 256 -0.59 -19.24 -0.48
C LEU A 256 0.75 -18.64 -0.91
N ASP A 257 1.67 -18.38 0.03
CA ASP A 257 3.02 -17.91 -0.26
C ASP A 257 3.74 -18.85 -1.24
N MET A 258 3.72 -20.16 -0.97
CA MET A 258 4.30 -21.16 -1.86
C MET A 258 3.65 -21.14 -3.25
N ASP A 259 2.33 -21.12 -3.34
CA ASP A 259 1.61 -21.11 -4.62
C ASP A 259 1.92 -19.84 -5.43
N LEU A 260 2.00 -18.68 -4.78
CA LEU A 260 2.38 -17.40 -5.40
C LEU A 260 3.83 -17.39 -5.89
N ARG A 261 4.77 -17.93 -5.11
CA ARG A 261 6.18 -18.08 -5.52
C ARG A 261 6.32 -19.03 -6.70
N ASN A 262 5.59 -20.13 -6.71
CA ASN A 262 5.56 -21.05 -7.84
C ASN A 262 5.00 -20.38 -9.11
N ALA A 263 3.94 -19.58 -8.99
CA ALA A 263 3.41 -18.81 -10.11
C ALA A 263 4.45 -17.82 -10.66
N LEU A 264 5.11 -17.07 -9.77
CA LEU A 264 6.18 -16.13 -10.14
C LEU A 264 7.36 -16.83 -10.84
N ALA A 265 7.75 -18.02 -10.36
CA ALA A 265 8.83 -18.83 -10.91
C ALA A 265 8.45 -19.59 -12.21
N SER A 266 7.18 -19.68 -12.56
CA SER A 266 6.72 -20.33 -13.80
C SER A 266 6.85 -19.41 -15.04
N ASP A 267 6.76 -20.00 -16.23
CA ASP A 267 6.67 -19.25 -17.50
C ASP A 267 5.24 -18.80 -17.84
N SER A 268 4.23 -19.32 -17.13
CA SER A 268 2.83 -18.93 -17.33
C SER A 268 2.65 -17.44 -17.05
N PRO A 269 1.87 -16.69 -17.86
CA PRO A 269 1.62 -15.28 -17.62
C PRO A 269 1.03 -15.00 -16.23
N LEU A 270 1.47 -13.93 -15.57
CA LEU A 270 0.79 -13.43 -14.37
C LEU A 270 -0.32 -12.50 -14.84
N VAL A 271 -1.55 -12.77 -14.42
CA VAL A 271 -2.70 -11.96 -14.81
C VAL A 271 -3.28 -11.33 -13.57
N SER A 272 -3.42 -10.01 -13.59
CA SER A 272 -4.05 -9.25 -12.52
C SER A 272 -5.27 -8.48 -13.01
N ASP A 273 -6.24 -8.31 -12.13
CA ASP A 273 -7.38 -7.45 -12.34
C ASP A 273 -6.99 -5.99 -12.16
N GLY A 274 -7.37 -5.17 -13.13
CA GLY A 274 -7.27 -3.72 -13.08
C GLY A 274 -8.67 -3.12 -12.96
N LYS A 275 -8.85 -2.22 -11.99
CA LYS A 275 -10.01 -1.32 -11.90
C LYS A 275 -9.50 0.08 -11.59
N ILE A 276 -9.77 1.03 -12.48
CA ILE A 276 -9.35 2.42 -12.29
C ILE A 276 -10.27 3.06 -11.26
N LEU A 277 -9.71 3.46 -10.12
CA LEU A 277 -10.44 4.12 -9.05
C LEU A 277 -10.24 5.63 -9.14
N LYS A 278 -11.29 6.40 -8.85
CA LYS A 278 -11.14 7.85 -8.62
C LYS A 278 -10.60 8.04 -7.22
N GLN A 279 -9.38 8.55 -7.10
CA GLN A 279 -8.84 8.95 -5.81
C GLN A 279 -9.65 10.14 -5.26
N PRO A 280 -10.16 10.05 -4.02
CA PRO A 280 -10.72 11.21 -3.34
C PRO A 280 -9.58 12.23 -3.08
N LEU A 281 -9.94 13.49 -2.84
CA LEU A 281 -9.01 14.56 -2.43
C LEU A 281 -8.06 15.10 -3.52
N THR A 282 -8.09 14.58 -4.75
CA THR A 282 -7.29 15.13 -5.87
C THR A 282 -8.13 15.32 -7.14
N ASP A 283 -7.81 16.39 -7.87
CA ASP A 283 -8.40 16.67 -9.19
C ASP A 283 -7.61 15.98 -10.31
N GLN A 284 -6.53 15.26 -9.98
CA GLN A 284 -5.79 14.43 -10.93
C GLN A 284 -6.69 13.34 -11.55
N PRO A 285 -6.36 12.90 -12.78
CA PRO A 285 -7.09 11.82 -13.43
C PRO A 285 -7.15 10.55 -12.57
N PRO A 286 -8.23 9.75 -12.66
CA PRO A 286 -8.29 8.44 -12.04
C PRO A 286 -7.17 7.53 -12.53
N THR A 287 -6.57 6.78 -11.61
CA THR A 287 -5.46 5.87 -11.97
C THR A 287 -5.56 4.52 -11.29
N TRP A 288 -4.91 3.54 -11.90
CA TRP A 288 -4.58 2.24 -11.31
C TRP A 288 -3.06 2.07 -11.33
N ARG A 289 -2.48 1.52 -10.26
CA ARG A 289 -1.01 1.40 -10.12
C ARG A 289 -0.61 0.00 -9.70
N ARG A 290 0.48 -0.52 -10.28
CA ARG A 290 1.01 -1.85 -9.98
C ARG A 290 2.53 -1.91 -10.08
N LYS A 291 3.17 -2.62 -9.16
CA LYS A 291 4.60 -2.98 -9.25
C LYS A 291 4.77 -4.12 -10.24
N LEU A 292 5.73 -4.00 -11.14
CA LEU A 292 6.04 -5.07 -12.10
C LEU A 292 7.05 -6.04 -11.51
N MET A 293 6.87 -7.31 -11.82
CA MET A 293 7.75 -8.43 -11.46
C MET A 293 8.41 -9.06 -12.68
N ARG A 294 7.93 -8.77 -13.90
CA ARG A 294 8.49 -9.32 -15.13
C ARG A 294 8.90 -8.27 -16.15
N GLY A 295 9.67 -8.72 -17.14
CA GLY A 295 10.29 -7.86 -18.16
C GLY A 295 9.34 -7.44 -19.27
N LYS A 296 8.16 -8.06 -19.41
CA LYS A 296 7.18 -7.72 -20.43
C LYS A 296 5.78 -7.61 -19.85
N PHE A 297 4.95 -6.78 -20.47
CA PHE A 297 3.56 -6.63 -20.08
C PHE A 297 2.63 -6.28 -21.25
N SER A 298 1.34 -6.56 -21.08
CA SER A 298 0.29 -6.23 -22.04
C SER A 298 -1.05 -5.96 -21.32
N PHE A 299 -2.01 -5.44 -22.07
CA PHE A 299 -3.37 -5.16 -21.59
C PHE A 299 -4.37 -6.01 -22.37
N ALA A 300 -5.36 -6.58 -21.67
CA ALA A 300 -6.41 -7.37 -22.28
C ALA A 300 -7.77 -7.07 -21.65
N ASN A 301 -8.86 -7.47 -22.31
CA ASN A 301 -10.24 -7.41 -21.81
C ASN A 301 -10.62 -6.03 -21.24
N ILE A 302 -10.29 -4.96 -21.98
CA ILE A 302 -10.61 -3.59 -21.57
C ILE A 302 -12.13 -3.37 -21.66
N ASN A 303 -12.71 -2.85 -20.59
CA ASN A 303 -14.09 -2.38 -20.52
C ASN A 303 -14.11 -0.96 -19.94
N GLY A 304 -14.69 -0.02 -20.68
CA GLY A 304 -14.61 1.42 -20.41
C GLY A 304 -13.36 2.06 -21.03
N GLU A 305 -13.06 3.29 -20.62
CA GLU A 305 -11.94 4.07 -21.17
C GLU A 305 -10.66 3.84 -20.37
N VAL A 306 -9.67 3.22 -21.01
CA VAL A 306 -8.31 3.05 -20.51
C VAL A 306 -7.36 3.72 -21.51
N ALA A 307 -6.95 4.95 -21.21
CA ALA A 307 -6.40 5.86 -22.21
C ALA A 307 -4.87 5.71 -22.37
N SER A 308 -4.13 5.76 -21.26
CA SER A 308 -2.67 5.80 -21.29
C SER A 308 -2.07 5.11 -20.09
N PHE A 309 -0.77 4.82 -20.17
CA PHE A 309 0.01 4.40 -19.03
C PHE A 309 1.34 5.13 -18.98
N ARG A 310 1.88 5.24 -17.77
CA ARG A 310 3.27 5.57 -17.50
C ARG A 310 3.96 4.35 -16.90
N LEU A 311 5.05 3.90 -17.52
CA LEU A 311 5.99 3.01 -16.84
C LEU A 311 7.03 3.88 -16.14
N ALA A 312 6.98 3.93 -14.81
CA ALA A 312 7.95 4.64 -13.99
C ALA A 312 8.89 3.62 -13.33
N CYS A 313 10.16 3.67 -13.70
CA CYS A 313 11.23 2.90 -13.09
C CYS A 313 12.21 3.84 -12.39
N VAL A 314 13.07 3.29 -11.52
CA VAL A 314 14.08 4.06 -10.80
C VAL A 314 15.00 4.87 -11.72
N ALA A 315 15.44 4.28 -12.83
CA ALA A 315 16.41 4.91 -13.73
C ALA A 315 15.82 5.45 -15.04
N THR A 316 14.53 5.23 -15.30
CA THR A 316 13.88 5.69 -16.54
C THR A 316 12.36 5.72 -16.39
N SER A 317 11.70 6.52 -17.19
CA SER A 317 10.25 6.45 -17.34
C SER A 317 9.83 6.77 -18.75
N PHE A 318 8.72 6.20 -19.19
CA PHE A 318 8.08 6.60 -20.44
C PHE A 318 6.56 6.49 -20.33
N ASP A 319 5.89 7.26 -21.17
CA ASP A 319 4.44 7.32 -21.28
C ASP A 319 4.02 6.80 -22.65
N SER A 320 2.88 6.13 -22.72
CA SER A 320 2.29 5.66 -23.98
C SER A 320 0.77 5.52 -23.88
N ALA A 321 0.11 5.49 -25.03
CA ALA A 321 -1.30 5.09 -25.10
C ALA A 321 -1.42 3.58 -24.81
N VAL A 322 -2.52 3.19 -24.17
CA VAL A 322 -2.83 1.77 -23.98
C VAL A 322 -3.27 1.17 -25.32
N ASN A 323 -2.65 0.04 -25.70
CA ASN A 323 -2.96 -0.71 -26.91
C ASN A 323 -2.97 -2.22 -26.57
N MET A 324 -4.07 -2.91 -26.87
CA MET A 324 -4.23 -4.35 -26.61
C MET A 324 -3.46 -5.25 -27.60
N GLU A 325 -3.05 -4.72 -28.74
CA GLU A 325 -2.26 -5.44 -29.75
C GLU A 325 -0.75 -5.34 -29.49
N THR A 326 -0.34 -4.51 -28.53
CA THR A 326 1.07 -4.24 -28.24
C THR A 326 1.49 -4.91 -26.94
N GLN A 327 2.53 -5.74 -27.03
CA GLN A 327 3.31 -6.16 -25.88
C GLN A 327 4.46 -5.18 -25.65
N TRP A 328 4.61 -4.74 -24.42
CA TRP A 328 5.62 -3.76 -24.00
C TRP A 328 6.75 -4.45 -23.25
N THR A 329 7.97 -3.92 -23.37
CA THR A 329 9.16 -4.42 -22.68
C THR A 329 9.66 -3.38 -21.68
N VAL A 330 9.94 -3.81 -20.46
CA VAL A 330 10.60 -3.03 -19.42
C VAL A 330 12.08 -2.87 -19.80
N PRO A 331 12.63 -1.64 -19.82
CA PRO A 331 14.03 -1.44 -20.18
C PRO A 331 14.99 -2.19 -19.25
N GLU A 332 16.01 -2.82 -19.81
CA GLU A 332 17.03 -3.53 -19.03
C GLU A 332 17.77 -2.58 -18.08
N GLY A 333 18.04 -3.05 -16.86
CA GLY A 333 18.73 -2.26 -15.84
C GLY A 333 17.95 -1.03 -15.36
N ALA A 334 16.64 -0.96 -15.57
CA ALA A 334 15.80 0.16 -15.11
C ALA A 334 15.54 0.19 -13.60
N GLY A 335 15.82 -0.93 -12.90
CA GLY A 335 15.54 -1.10 -11.47
C GLY A 335 14.09 -1.52 -11.23
N SER A 336 13.57 -1.30 -10.02
CA SER A 336 12.14 -1.50 -9.76
C SER A 336 11.30 -0.58 -10.64
N CYS A 337 10.19 -1.13 -11.15
CA CYS A 337 9.25 -0.43 -12.01
C CYS A 337 7.83 -0.54 -11.46
N PHE A 338 7.08 0.54 -11.61
CA PHE A 338 5.63 0.58 -11.42
C PHE A 338 5.00 1.08 -12.70
N ILE A 339 3.85 0.49 -13.04
CA ILE A 339 2.97 1.03 -14.08
C ILE A 339 1.86 1.81 -13.41
N ARG A 340 1.57 2.99 -13.95
CA ARG A 340 0.39 3.80 -13.63
C ARG A 340 -0.47 3.90 -14.88
N VAL A 341 -1.67 3.37 -14.83
CA VAL A 341 -2.65 3.35 -15.92
C VAL A 341 -3.68 4.44 -15.63
N THR A 342 -3.97 5.28 -16.61
CA THR A 342 -4.90 6.42 -16.51
C THR A 342 -6.10 6.20 -17.42
N GLY A 343 -7.29 6.54 -16.94
CA GLY A 343 -8.54 6.36 -17.70
C GLY A 343 -9.77 6.83 -16.93
N ALA A 344 -10.95 6.41 -17.38
CA ALA A 344 -12.20 6.72 -16.70
C ALA A 344 -12.34 5.90 -15.41
N ALA A 345 -12.89 6.52 -14.36
CA ALA A 345 -13.19 5.82 -13.11
C ALA A 345 -14.20 4.69 -13.36
N GLY A 346 -13.91 3.51 -12.82
CA GLY A 346 -14.70 2.30 -13.02
C GLY A 346 -14.31 1.48 -14.25
N ALA A 347 -13.44 1.98 -15.14
CA ALA A 347 -12.91 1.17 -16.23
C ALA A 347 -12.13 -0.03 -15.68
N THR A 348 -12.30 -1.20 -16.32
CA THR A 348 -11.66 -2.46 -15.90
C THR A 348 -10.87 -3.07 -17.04
N PHE A 349 -9.81 -3.82 -16.70
CA PHE A 349 -8.96 -4.51 -17.67
C PHE A 349 -8.23 -5.68 -16.99
N LYS A 350 -7.61 -6.54 -17.79
CA LYS A 350 -6.59 -7.49 -17.34
C LYS A 350 -5.22 -6.92 -17.64
N PHE A 351 -4.35 -6.89 -16.64
CA PHE A 351 -2.94 -6.58 -16.80
C PHE A 351 -2.15 -7.89 -16.78
N VAL A 352 -1.38 -8.13 -17.84
CA VAL A 352 -0.68 -9.39 -18.06
C VAL A 352 0.81 -9.14 -18.02
N GLU A 353 1.53 -9.90 -17.20
CA GLU A 353 3.00 -9.87 -17.11
C GLU A 353 3.61 -11.17 -17.65
N GLU A 354 4.61 -11.02 -18.51
CA GLU A 354 5.30 -12.11 -19.22
C GLU A 354 6.83 -11.98 -19.05
N ARG A 355 7.55 -13.09 -19.19
CA ARG A 355 9.00 -13.13 -19.02
C ARG A 355 9.77 -12.43 -20.13
#